data_AF-A0A662HTC2-F1
#
_entry.id   AF-A0A662HTC2-F1
#
_cell.length_a   1.000
_cell.length_b   1.000
_cell.length_c   1.000
_cell.angle_alpha   90.00
_cell.angle_beta   90.00
_cell.angle_gamma   90.00
#
_symmetry.space_group_name_H-M   'P 1'
#
loop_
_entity.id
_entity.type
_entity.pdbx_description
1 polymer ?
#
loop_
_entity_poly.entity_id
_entity_poly.type
_entity_poly.pdbx_seq_one_letter_code
_entity_poly.pdbx_strand_id
1 'polypeptide(L)'
;MESKPVLLSKEDLAKYPFLRETLEYVRSIGLTLEDLSDEVGREIVDLAAERIRSAIERRVRRELAGDLDVEILSFPVSLVMLRFIGDKLLIRRYAISEGKRVTYFLRNEEE
;
A
#
# COMPACT_ATOMS: atom_id res chain seq x y z
N MET A 1 -7.68 -6.92 30.06
CA MET A 1 -8.66 -7.24 29.00
C MET A 1 -7.87 -7.92 27.91
N GLU A 2 -8.02 -9.24 27.75
CA GLU A 2 -7.47 -9.93 26.59
C GLU A 2 -8.19 -9.39 25.35
N SER A 3 -7.44 -8.79 24.42
CA SER A 3 -7.98 -8.39 23.13
C SER A 3 -8.41 -9.65 22.39
N LYS A 4 -9.71 -9.78 22.09
CA LYS A 4 -10.15 -10.76 21.09
C LYS A 4 -9.28 -10.58 19.83
N PRO A 5 -8.81 -11.66 19.19
CA PRO A 5 -8.12 -11.54 17.92
C PRO A 5 -9.09 -10.88 16.93
N VAL A 6 -8.73 -9.69 16.46
CA VAL A 6 -9.46 -9.01 15.38
C VAL A 6 -9.17 -9.81 14.12
N LEU A 7 -10.21 -10.37 13.50
CA LEU A 7 -10.09 -11.08 12.24
C LEU A 7 -10.04 -10.03 11.13
N LEU A 8 -8.86 -9.78 10.57
CA LEU A 8 -8.68 -8.81 9.50
C LEU A 8 -9.08 -9.42 8.16
N SER A 9 -9.91 -8.70 7.41
CA SER A 9 -10.24 -9.03 6.04
C SER A 9 -9.10 -8.67 5.08
N LYS A 10 -9.14 -9.18 3.85
CA LYS A 10 -8.18 -8.79 2.81
C LYS A 10 -8.27 -7.29 2.46
N GLU A 11 -9.47 -6.73 2.55
CA GLU A 11 -9.68 -5.28 2.40
C GLU A 11 -8.97 -4.49 3.49
N ASP A 12 -8.98 -4.97 4.74
CA ASP A 12 -8.24 -4.33 5.84
C ASP A 12 -6.73 -4.36 5.57
N LEU A 13 -6.20 -5.46 5.02
CA LEU A 13 -4.79 -5.54 4.62
C LEU A 13 -4.48 -4.49 3.52
N ALA A 14 -5.38 -4.30 2.57
CA ALA A 14 -5.24 -3.31 1.48
C ALA A 14 -5.34 -1.86 1.98
N LYS A 15 -6.23 -1.58 2.94
CA LYS A 15 -6.37 -0.28 3.61
C LYS A 15 -5.14 0.03 4.47
N TYR A 16 -4.58 -0.98 5.13
CA TYR A 16 -3.53 -0.84 6.15
C TYR A 16 -2.30 -1.71 5.83
N PRO A 17 -1.52 -1.35 4.80
CA PRO A 17 -0.43 -2.20 4.29
C PRO A 17 0.82 -2.24 5.18
N PHE A 18 0.82 -1.53 6.30
CA PHE A 18 1.89 -1.48 7.30
C PHE A 18 1.64 -2.40 8.50
N LEU A 19 0.48 -3.06 8.58
CA LEU A 19 0.17 -4.00 9.65
C LEU A 19 1.06 -5.24 9.57
N ARG A 20 1.32 -5.87 10.72
CA ARG A 20 2.14 -7.08 10.79
C ARG A 20 1.51 -8.21 9.97
N GLU A 21 0.20 -8.33 10.06
CA GLU A 21 -0.62 -9.30 9.33
C GLU A 21 -0.51 -9.08 7.82
N THR A 22 -0.49 -7.83 7.35
CA THR A 22 -0.25 -7.52 5.93
C THR A 22 1.17 -7.89 5.51
N LEU A 23 2.17 -7.63 6.35
CA LEU A 23 3.56 -8.02 6.05
C LEU A 23 3.73 -9.54 5.98
N GLU A 24 3.05 -10.28 6.86
CA GLU A 24 3.00 -11.75 6.82
C GLU A 24 2.32 -12.26 5.54
N TYR A 25 1.22 -11.62 5.14
CA TYR A 25 0.53 -11.91 3.89
C TYR A 25 1.44 -11.69 2.66
N VAL A 26 2.08 -10.53 2.56
CA VAL A 26 3.03 -10.21 1.47
C VAL A 26 4.18 -11.22 1.41
N ARG A 27 4.72 -11.63 2.57
CA ARG A 27 5.77 -12.66 2.63
C ARG A 27 5.27 -14.01 2.12
N SER A 28 4.01 -14.37 2.40
CA SER A 28 3.43 -15.63 1.95
C SER A 28 3.23 -15.70 0.44
N ILE A 29 3.04 -14.56 -0.23
CA ILE A 29 2.95 -14.46 -1.69
C ILE A 29 4.31 -14.77 -2.34
N GLY A 30 5.40 -14.37 -1.69
CA GLY A 30 6.75 -14.63 -2.19
C GLY A 30 7.14 -13.81 -3.42
N LEU A 31 6.58 -12.59 -3.57
CA LEU A 31 6.84 -11.70 -4.71
C LEU A 31 8.35 -11.43 -4.90
N THR A 32 8.84 -11.68 -6.12
CA THR A 32 10.20 -11.40 -6.57
C THR A 32 10.26 -10.17 -7.49
N LEU A 33 11.46 -9.73 -7.87
CA LEU A 33 11.61 -8.60 -8.80
C LEU A 33 11.27 -9.02 -10.23
N GLU A 34 11.52 -10.28 -10.58
CA GLU A 34 11.21 -10.86 -11.88
C GLU A 34 9.70 -10.83 -12.15
N ASP A 35 8.90 -11.16 -11.12
CA ASP A 35 7.43 -11.14 -11.18
C ASP A 35 6.85 -9.76 -11.53
N LEU A 36 7.59 -8.67 -11.27
CA LEU A 36 7.15 -7.31 -11.61
C LEU A 36 7.16 -7.01 -13.11
N SER A 37 7.73 -7.92 -13.93
CA SER A 37 7.82 -7.75 -15.39
C SER A 37 6.61 -8.29 -16.14
N ASP A 38 5.85 -9.20 -15.50
CA ASP A 38 4.65 -9.83 -16.04
C ASP A 38 3.43 -8.90 -15.98
N GLU A 39 2.31 -9.28 -16.58
CA GLU A 39 1.12 -8.43 -16.72
C GLU A 39 0.61 -7.91 -15.36
N VAL A 40 0.39 -8.81 -14.39
CA VAL A 40 -0.01 -8.45 -13.02
C VAL A 40 1.08 -7.63 -12.32
N GLY A 41 2.35 -7.98 -12.54
CA GLY A 41 3.50 -7.23 -12.03
C GLY A 41 3.50 -5.77 -12.46
N ARG A 42 3.16 -5.51 -13.72
CA ARG A 42 3.04 -4.16 -14.26
C ARG A 42 1.92 -3.37 -13.61
N GLU A 43 0.78 -3.99 -13.31
CA GLU A 43 -0.30 -3.34 -12.57
C GLU A 43 0.16 -2.90 -11.18
N ILE A 44 0.92 -3.74 -10.47
CA ILE A 44 1.51 -3.42 -9.16
C ILE A 44 2.45 -2.22 -9.28
N VAL A 45 3.33 -2.24 -10.29
CA VAL A 45 4.30 -1.16 -10.58
C VAL A 45 3.59 0.15 -10.92
N ASP A 46 2.59 0.10 -11.79
CA ASP A 46 1.81 1.26 -12.20
C ASP A 46 1.04 1.86 -11.02
N LEU A 47 0.42 1.01 -10.20
CA LEU A 47 -0.30 1.45 -9.03
C LEU A 47 0.63 2.07 -7.98
N ALA A 48 1.83 1.50 -7.80
CA ALA A 48 2.87 2.03 -6.92
C ALA A 48 3.37 3.41 -7.40
N ALA A 49 3.67 3.53 -8.70
CA ALA A 49 4.03 4.80 -9.32
C ALA A 49 2.92 5.84 -9.14
N GLU A 50 1.65 5.43 -9.27
CA GLU A 50 0.51 6.30 -9.08
C GLU A 50 0.36 6.79 -7.63
N ARG A 51 0.67 5.96 -6.61
CA ARG A 51 0.70 6.40 -5.20
C ARG A 51 1.73 7.51 -5.00
N ILE A 52 2.91 7.36 -5.61
CA ILE A 52 3.98 8.36 -5.58
C ILE A 52 3.56 9.64 -6.31
N ARG A 53 2.97 9.53 -7.51
CA ARG A 53 2.45 10.68 -8.28
C ARG A 53 1.38 11.43 -7.50
N SER A 54 0.40 10.74 -6.93
CA SER A 54 -0.64 11.32 -6.08
C SER A 54 -0.03 12.13 -4.92
N ALA A 55 1.03 11.61 -4.27
CA ALA A 55 1.73 12.33 -3.22
C ALA A 55 2.45 13.61 -3.71
N ILE A 56 3.03 13.58 -4.90
CA ILE A 56 3.65 14.75 -5.55
C ILE A 56 2.59 15.83 -5.81
N GLU A 57 1.45 15.42 -6.35
CA GLU A 57 0.31 16.27 -6.71
C GLU A 57 -0.54 16.70 -5.51
N ARG A 58 -0.22 16.22 -4.30
CA ARG A 58 -0.97 16.46 -3.06
C ARG A 58 -2.43 15.94 -3.13
N ARG A 59 -2.66 14.92 -3.95
CA ARG A 59 -3.91 14.15 -3.99
C ARG A 59 -3.81 12.97 -3.02
N VAL A 60 -4.94 12.57 -2.46
CA VAL A 60 -5.04 11.41 -1.57
C VAL A 60 -5.93 10.38 -2.25
N ARG A 61 -5.38 9.22 -2.63
CA ARG A 61 -6.19 8.12 -3.16
C ARG A 61 -7.07 7.54 -2.06
N ARG A 62 -8.37 7.45 -2.32
CA ARG A 62 -9.39 6.99 -1.36
C ARG A 62 -10.04 5.67 -1.76
N GLU A 63 -9.66 5.14 -2.90
CA GLU A 63 -10.20 3.92 -3.50
C GLU A 63 -9.14 2.82 -3.41
N LEU A 64 -9.61 1.59 -3.34
CA LEU A 64 -8.81 0.37 -3.51
C LEU A 64 -8.88 -0.06 -4.97
N ALA A 65 -7.81 -0.66 -5.48
CA ALA A 65 -7.82 -1.33 -6.76
C ALA A 65 -8.82 -2.49 -6.76
N GLY A 66 -9.31 -2.85 -7.96
CA GLY A 66 -10.23 -3.98 -8.10
C GLY A 66 -9.62 -5.30 -7.65
N ASP A 67 -8.31 -5.47 -7.86
CA ASP A 67 -7.54 -6.56 -7.26
C ASP A 67 -6.84 -6.08 -5.97
N LEU A 68 -7.22 -6.68 -4.85
CA LEU A 68 -6.66 -6.36 -3.54
C LEU A 68 -5.20 -6.79 -3.41
N ASP A 69 -4.73 -7.80 -4.15
CA ASP A 69 -3.31 -8.17 -4.14
C ASP A 69 -2.46 -7.09 -4.80
N VAL A 70 -2.96 -6.54 -5.91
CA VAL A 70 -2.32 -5.40 -6.56
C VAL A 70 -2.29 -4.19 -5.60
N GLU A 71 -3.38 -3.91 -4.90
CA GLU A 71 -3.42 -2.82 -3.91
C GLU A 71 -2.41 -3.04 -2.76
N ILE A 72 -2.39 -4.23 -2.18
CA ILE A 72 -1.51 -4.59 -1.07
C ILE A 72 -0.04 -4.51 -1.50
N LEU A 73 0.32 -5.16 -2.62
CA LEU A 73 1.70 -5.25 -3.10
C LEU A 73 2.23 -3.91 -3.64
N SER A 74 1.34 -3.02 -4.10
CA SER A 74 1.77 -1.69 -4.57
C SER A 74 2.41 -0.84 -3.46
N PHE A 75 2.08 -1.07 -2.19
CA PHE A 75 2.69 -0.34 -1.06
C PHE A 75 4.18 -0.66 -0.89
N PRO A 76 4.62 -1.92 -0.66
CA PRO A 76 6.04 -2.24 -0.54
C PRO A 76 6.81 -1.90 -1.82
N VAL A 77 6.22 -2.10 -3.01
CA VAL A 77 6.85 -1.70 -4.28
C VAL A 77 7.07 -0.18 -4.34
N SER A 78 6.12 0.63 -3.86
CA SER A 78 6.31 2.09 -3.74
C SER A 78 7.50 2.43 -2.84
N LEU A 79 7.66 1.74 -1.71
CA LEU A 79 8.78 1.96 -0.79
C LEU A 79 10.12 1.63 -1.44
N VAL A 80 10.18 0.55 -2.20
CA VAL A 80 11.37 0.16 -2.99
C VAL A 80 11.71 1.24 -4.02
N MET A 81 10.72 1.70 -4.80
CA MET A 81 10.91 2.80 -5.77
C MET A 81 11.44 4.07 -5.10
N LEU A 82 10.81 4.51 -4.01
CA LEU A 82 11.25 5.69 -3.25
C LEU A 82 12.68 5.54 -2.72
N ARG A 83 13.05 4.32 -2.28
CA ARG A 83 14.41 4.02 -1.82
C ARG A 83 15.43 4.15 -2.93
N PHE A 84 15.11 3.70 -4.15
CA PHE A 84 15.96 3.86 -5.32
C PHE A 84 16.06 5.33 -5.78
N ILE A 85 14.96 6.08 -5.74
CA ILE A 85 14.94 7.50 -6.10
C ILE A 85 15.79 8.34 -5.13
N GLY A 86 15.75 8.04 -3.84
CA GLY A 86 16.62 8.68 -2.83
C GLY A 86 16.27 10.13 -2.48
N ASP A 87 15.15 10.67 -2.96
CA ASP A 87 14.69 12.02 -2.64
C ASP A 87 13.96 12.05 -1.29
N LYS A 88 14.61 12.68 -0.29
CA LYS A 88 14.08 12.81 1.07
C LYS A 88 12.79 13.64 1.14
N LEU A 89 12.64 14.66 0.30
CA LEU A 89 11.43 15.48 0.26
C LEU A 89 10.27 14.66 -0.30
N LEU A 90 10.52 13.87 -1.36
CA LEU A 90 9.52 12.98 -1.94
C LEU A 90 9.08 11.91 -0.95
N ILE A 91 10.02 11.24 -0.27
CA ILE A 91 9.72 10.25 0.78
C ILE A 91 8.81 10.86 1.86
N ARG A 92 9.12 12.08 2.31
CA ARG A 92 8.29 12.79 3.30
C ARG A 92 6.89 13.08 2.77
N ARG A 93 6.76 13.52 1.51
CA ARG A 93 5.44 13.77 0.89
C ARG A 93 4.63 12.49 0.77
N TYR A 94 5.25 11.39 0.36
CA TYR A 94 4.62 10.09 0.28
C TYR A 94 4.08 9.64 1.63
N ALA A 95 4.90 9.69 2.68
CA ALA A 95 4.50 9.31 4.03
C ALA A 95 3.29 10.14 4.54
N ILE A 96 3.26 11.45 4.26
CA ILE A 96 2.11 12.31 4.60
C ILE A 96 0.86 11.91 3.81
N SER A 97 1.00 11.62 2.52
CA SER A 97 -0.12 11.18 1.66
C SER A 97 -0.73 9.88 2.16
N GLU A 98 0.11 8.87 2.44
CA GLU A 98 -0.33 7.58 2.97
C GLU A 98 -0.96 7.73 4.37
N GLY A 99 -0.40 8.56 5.25
CA GLY A 99 -1.02 8.85 6.55
C GLY A 99 -2.42 9.47 6.43
N LYS A 100 -2.62 10.36 5.44
CA LYS A 100 -3.95 10.93 5.15
C LYS A 100 -4.91 9.89 4.58
N ARG A 101 -4.43 9.00 3.72
CA ARG A 101 -5.22 7.88 3.18
C ARG A 101 -5.69 6.93 4.29
N VAL A 102 -4.79 6.56 5.20
CA VAL A 102 -5.13 5.74 6.38
C VAL A 102 -6.15 6.44 7.26
N THR A 103 -5.97 7.74 7.51
CA THR A 103 -6.95 8.54 8.27
C THR A 103 -8.32 8.55 7.60
N TYR A 104 -8.37 8.59 6.26
CA TYR A 104 -9.62 8.51 5.52
C TYR A 104 -10.30 7.16 5.75
N PHE A 105 -9.60 6.03 5.57
CA PHE A 105 -10.20 4.72 5.77
C PHE A 105 -10.67 4.51 7.22
N LEU A 106 -9.84 4.86 8.21
CA LEU A 106 -10.21 4.75 9.62
C LEU A 106 -11.48 5.54 10.00
N ARG A 107 -11.72 6.69 9.36
CA ARG A 107 -12.92 7.51 9.60
C ARG A 107 -14.18 6.95 8.94
N ASN A 108 -14.03 6.03 8.01
CA ASN A 108 -15.12 5.41 7.26
C ASN A 108 -15.17 3.90 7.53
N GLU A 109 -14.56 3.42 8.62
CA GLU A 109 -14.83 2.07 9.10
C GLU A 109 -16.23 2.03 9.69
N GLU A 110 -16.99 1.00 9.35
CA GLU A 110 -18.29 0.72 9.97
C GLU A 110 -18.07 0.13 11.38
N GLU A 111 -18.98 0.41 12.32
CA GLU A 111 -18.95 -0.12 13.70
C GLU A 111 -19.23 -1.62 13.78
#